data_AF-A0A2N5K7A3-F1
#
_entry.id   AF-A0A2N5K7A3-F1
#
_cell.length_a   1.000
_cell.length_b   1.000
_cell.length_c   1.000
_cell.angle_alpha   90.00
_cell.angle_beta   90.00
_cell.angle_gamma   90.00
#
_symmetry.space_group_name_H-M   'P 1'
#
loop_
_entity.id
_entity.type
_entity.pdbx_description
1 polymer ?
#
loop_
_entity_poly.entity_id
_entity_poly.type
_entity_poly.pdbx_seq_one_letter_code
_entity_poly.pdbx_strand_id
1 'polypeptide(L)'
;MPTEQPTRPPADMLDQKQLLRVLMAVKKGDFSVRMPEDLTGTAGKIADTLNDIIELNQNMTTEFTRISTVVGKQGKTTERVTLGASGGSWATCIEAVNTLTTDLVQPTTEVARVIGAVARGDLSETVPLEITGRPLEGEFLRTAKIVNTMV
;
A
#
# COMPACT_ATOMS: atom_id res chain seq x y z
N MET A 1 -31.46 39.53 -40.23
CA MET A 1 -30.44 38.48 -40.37
C MET A 1 -30.46 37.65 -39.09
N PRO A 2 -30.64 36.33 -39.14
CA PRO A 2 -30.59 35.51 -37.93
C PRO A 2 -29.13 35.32 -37.53
N THR A 3 -28.84 35.61 -36.26
CA THR A 3 -27.53 35.42 -35.63
C THR A 3 -27.27 33.93 -35.48
N GLU A 4 -26.29 33.38 -36.19
CA GLU A 4 -25.80 32.02 -35.97
C GLU A 4 -25.19 31.94 -34.56
N GLN A 5 -25.87 31.22 -33.66
CA GLN A 5 -25.27 30.79 -32.40
C GLN A 5 -24.19 29.75 -32.72
N PRO A 6 -22.95 29.90 -32.21
CA PRO A 6 -21.94 28.88 -32.37
C PRO A 6 -22.41 27.61 -31.66
N THR A 7 -22.68 26.56 -32.44
CA THR A 7 -22.98 25.22 -31.93
C THR A 7 -21.80 24.78 -31.06
N ARG A 8 -21.99 24.81 -29.75
CA ARG A 8 -21.08 24.19 -28.78
C ARG A 8 -20.84 22.74 -29.25
N PRO A 9 -19.58 22.28 -29.38
CA PRO A 9 -19.34 20.89 -29.76
C PRO A 9 -20.11 19.98 -28.80
N PRO A 10 -20.72 18.88 -29.29
CA PRO A 10 -21.55 18.04 -28.46
C PRO A 10 -20.74 17.59 -27.24
N ALA A 11 -21.26 17.87 -26.04
CA ALA A 11 -20.63 17.60 -24.74
C ALA A 11 -20.44 16.08 -24.44
N ASP A 12 -20.59 15.23 -25.46
CA ASP A 12 -20.64 13.77 -25.39
C ASP A 12 -19.45 13.09 -26.09
N MET A 13 -18.54 13.83 -26.75
CA MET A 13 -17.39 13.22 -27.43
C MET A 13 -16.13 13.24 -26.57
N LEU A 14 -15.66 12.04 -26.22
CA LEU A 14 -14.37 11.82 -25.56
C LEU A 14 -13.22 12.20 -26.52
N ASP A 15 -12.43 13.22 -26.16
CA ASP A 15 -11.20 13.56 -26.90
C ASP A 15 -10.12 12.49 -26.65
N GLN A 16 -9.85 11.70 -27.68
CA GLN A 16 -8.83 10.64 -27.65
C GLN A 16 -7.43 11.16 -27.37
N LYS A 17 -7.07 12.37 -27.82
CA LYS A 17 -5.76 12.96 -27.55
C LYS A 17 -5.63 13.34 -26.08
N GLN A 18 -6.72 13.83 -25.47
CA GLN A 18 -6.76 14.11 -24.04
C GLN A 18 -6.67 12.81 -23.22
N LEU A 19 -7.47 11.79 -23.56
CA LEU A 19 -7.41 10.49 -22.91
C LEU A 19 -5.99 9.90 -22.96
N LEU A 20 -5.37 9.90 -24.14
CA LEU A 20 -4.00 9.40 -24.31
C LEU A 20 -3.01 10.18 -23.44
N ARG A 21 -3.14 11.51 -23.37
CA ARG A 21 -2.27 12.35 -22.52
C ARG A 21 -2.40 11.96 -21.04
N VAL A 22 -3.63 11.79 -20.54
CA VAL A 22 -3.89 11.38 -19.15
C VAL A 22 -3.32 9.98 -18.90
N LEU A 23 -3.60 9.01 -19.77
CA LEU A 23 -3.04 7.65 -19.65
C LEU A 23 -1.50 7.65 -19.67
N MET A 24 -0.87 8.49 -20.49
CA MET A 24 0.60 8.62 -20.52
C MET A 24 1.16 9.23 -19.24
N ALA A 25 0.46 10.17 -18.60
CA ALA A 25 0.85 10.75 -17.32
C ALA A 25 0.72 9.72 -16.19
N VAL A 26 -0.43 9.03 -16.11
CA VAL A 26 -0.69 7.96 -15.14
C VAL A 26 0.31 6.82 -15.29
N LYS A 27 0.63 6.42 -16.52
CA LYS A 27 1.68 5.42 -16.81
C LYS A 27 3.05 5.82 -16.23
N LYS A 28 3.33 7.12 -16.14
CA LYS A 28 4.58 7.65 -15.56
C LYS A 28 4.49 7.86 -14.04
N GLY A 29 3.36 7.50 -13.41
CA GLY A 29 3.11 7.68 -11.98
C GLY A 29 2.64 9.09 -11.60
N ASP A 30 2.27 9.93 -12.57
CA ASP A 30 1.62 11.20 -12.28
C ASP A 30 0.12 10.96 -12.03
N PHE A 31 -0.25 10.87 -10.76
CA PHE A 31 -1.64 10.70 -10.33
C PHE A 31 -2.32 12.02 -9.98
N SER A 32 -1.76 13.18 -10.36
CA SER A 32 -2.41 14.49 -10.16
C SER A 32 -3.35 14.86 -11.31
N VAL A 33 -3.21 14.22 -12.47
CA VAL A 33 -4.05 14.45 -13.66
C VAL A 33 -5.46 13.87 -13.49
N ARG A 34 -6.45 14.49 -14.14
CA ARG A 34 -7.84 14.03 -14.15
C ARG A 34 -8.46 14.17 -15.54
N MET A 35 -9.43 13.31 -15.82
CA MET A 35 -10.36 13.47 -16.94
C MET A 35 -11.43 14.50 -16.60
N PRO A 36 -12.04 15.18 -17.59
CA PRO A 36 -13.14 16.12 -17.34
C PRO A 36 -14.36 15.42 -16.73
N GLU A 37 -15.04 16.12 -15.80
CA GLU A 37 -16.23 15.63 -15.07
C GLU A 37 -17.55 16.05 -15.76
N ASP A 38 -17.49 16.92 -16.77
CA ASP A 38 -18.66 17.42 -17.49
C ASP A 38 -19.10 16.53 -18.67
N LEU A 39 -18.39 15.41 -18.90
CA LEU A 39 -18.73 14.43 -19.92
C LEU A 39 -19.92 13.58 -19.48
N THR A 40 -20.84 13.33 -20.40
CA THR A 40 -22.01 12.48 -20.14
C THR A 40 -21.98 11.16 -20.93
N GLY A 41 -22.94 10.29 -20.64
CA GLY A 41 -23.08 8.99 -21.31
C GLY A 41 -21.88 8.05 -21.07
N THR A 42 -21.48 7.32 -22.09
CA THR A 42 -20.33 6.38 -22.01
C THR A 42 -19.01 7.13 -21.85
N ALA A 43 -18.87 8.32 -22.45
CA ALA A 43 -17.67 9.14 -22.30
C ALA A 43 -17.45 9.57 -20.84
N GLY A 44 -18.51 10.03 -20.18
CA GLY A 44 -18.51 10.32 -18.74
C GLY A 44 -18.13 9.10 -17.90
N LYS A 45 -18.78 7.95 -18.12
CA LYS A 45 -18.44 6.71 -17.40
C LYS A 45 -16.97 6.30 -17.54
N ILE A 46 -16.38 6.47 -18.72
CA ILE A 46 -14.95 6.21 -18.93
C ILE A 46 -14.09 7.20 -18.14
N ALA A 47 -14.44 8.49 -18.16
CA ALA A 47 -13.73 9.53 -17.42
C ALA A 47 -13.79 9.29 -15.91
N ASP A 48 -14.97 9.02 -15.36
CA ASP A 48 -15.19 8.71 -13.94
C ASP A 48 -14.41 7.47 -13.53
N THR A 49 -14.54 6.37 -14.28
CA THR A 49 -13.82 5.12 -13.97
C THR A 49 -12.31 5.31 -14.01
N LEU A 50 -11.79 6.09 -14.96
CA LEU A 50 -10.35 6.38 -15.01
C LEU A 50 -9.93 7.25 -13.82
N ASN A 51 -10.72 8.25 -13.46
CA ASN A 51 -10.46 9.09 -12.29
C ASN A 51 -10.45 8.27 -10.98
N ASP A 52 -11.39 7.33 -10.81
CA ASP A 52 -11.41 6.41 -9.66
C ASP A 52 -10.14 5.55 -9.59
N ILE A 53 -9.68 5.03 -10.75
CA ILE A 53 -8.42 4.28 -10.82
C ILE A 53 -7.23 5.16 -10.44
N ILE A 54 -7.18 6.40 -10.93
CA ILE A 54 -6.09 7.35 -10.62
C ILE A 54 -6.08 7.67 -9.12
N GLU A 55 -7.25 7.93 -8.54
CA GLU A 55 -7.39 8.21 -7.11
C GLU A 55 -6.94 7.02 -6.25
N LEU A 56 -7.34 5.80 -6.61
CA LEU A 56 -6.90 4.60 -5.90
C LEU A 56 -5.37 4.48 -5.90
N ASN A 57 -4.71 4.71 -7.05
CA ASN A 57 -3.25 4.67 -7.16
C ASN A 57 -2.58 5.78 -6.33
N GLN A 58 -3.16 6.98 -6.32
CA GLN A 58 -2.67 8.10 -5.51
C GLN A 58 -2.76 7.79 -4.00
N ASN A 59 -3.89 7.22 -3.58
CA ASN A 59 -4.11 6.82 -2.20
C ASN A 59 -3.15 5.70 -1.77
N MET A 60 -2.90 4.70 -2.63
CA MET A 60 -1.91 3.65 -2.37
C MET A 60 -0.50 4.21 -2.19
N THR A 61 -0.09 5.13 -3.07
CA THR A 61 1.23 5.75 -3.00
C THR A 61 1.41 6.51 -1.68
N THR A 62 0.37 7.24 -1.27
CA THR A 62 0.35 7.98 0.00
C THR A 62 0.44 7.03 1.19
N GLU A 63 -0.36 5.96 1.17
CA GLU A 63 -0.45 5.01 2.27
C GLU A 63 0.83 4.16 2.44
N PHE A 64 1.46 3.74 1.34
CA PHE A 64 2.75 3.07 1.39
C PHE A 64 3.86 3.98 1.90
N THR A 65 3.85 5.26 1.51
CA THR A 65 4.80 6.26 2.05
C THR A 65 4.59 6.46 3.55
N ARG A 66 3.33 6.52 4.00
CA ARG A 66 2.97 6.59 5.42
C ARG A 66 3.49 5.38 6.18
N ILE A 67 3.16 4.17 5.74
CA ILE A 67 3.54 2.94 6.43
C ILE A 67 5.06 2.73 6.46
N SER A 68 5.77 3.04 5.37
CA SER A 68 7.23 3.02 5.35
C SER A 68 7.83 3.92 6.44
N THR A 69 7.22 5.09 6.69
CA THR A 69 7.68 6.01 7.74
C THR A 69 7.25 5.55 9.13
N VAL A 70 5.99 5.18 9.31
CA VAL A 70 5.39 4.85 10.60
C VAL A 70 5.94 3.54 11.16
N VAL A 71 5.95 2.48 10.36
CA VAL A 71 6.49 1.18 10.77
C VAL A 71 8.01 1.20 10.70
N GLY A 72 8.57 1.60 9.55
CA GLY A 72 10.00 1.46 9.28
C GLY A 72 10.90 2.47 9.99
N LYS A 73 10.46 3.72 10.18
CA LYS A 73 11.29 4.78 10.79
C LYS A 73 10.88 5.10 12.23
N GLN A 74 9.58 5.12 12.52
CA GLN A 74 9.08 5.44 13.86
C GLN A 74 8.92 4.20 14.76
N GLY A 75 9.06 2.99 14.21
CA GLY A 75 8.92 1.75 14.98
C GLY A 75 7.50 1.46 15.47
N LYS A 76 6.47 2.10 14.91
CA LYS A 76 5.06 1.85 15.25
C LYS A 76 4.58 0.61 14.52
N THR A 77 5.05 -0.55 14.96
CA THR A 77 4.93 -1.83 14.27
C THR A 77 3.53 -2.46 14.30
N THR A 78 2.57 -1.86 15.01
CA THR A 78 1.16 -2.28 15.04
C THR A 78 0.31 -1.61 13.97
N GLU A 79 0.83 -0.59 13.30
CA GLU A 79 0.14 0.13 12.24
C GLU A 79 0.06 -0.70 10.96
N ARG A 80 -1.06 -0.59 10.25
CA ARG A 80 -1.34 -1.37 9.04
C ARG A 80 -1.80 -0.47 7.90
N VAL A 81 -1.56 -0.92 6.68
CA VAL A 81 -2.09 -0.31 5.46
C VAL A 81 -3.59 -0.52 5.45
N THR A 82 -4.35 0.55 5.27
CA THR A 82 -5.79 0.47 5.01
C THR A 82 -6.14 1.37 3.83
N LEU A 83 -6.79 0.82 2.81
CA LEU A 83 -7.45 1.59 1.75
C LEU A 83 -8.95 1.34 1.80
N GLY A 84 -9.74 2.40 1.66
CA GLY A 84 -11.19 2.27 1.51
C GLY A 84 -11.55 1.46 0.26
N ALA A 85 -12.75 0.86 0.24
CA ALA A 85 -13.39 0.15 -0.88
C ALA A 85 -12.48 -0.55 -1.92
N SER A 86 -11.33 -1.09 -1.52
CA SER A 86 -10.43 -1.81 -2.43
C SER A 86 -10.90 -3.25 -2.53
N GLY A 87 -11.40 -3.65 -3.71
CA GLY A 87 -11.77 -5.02 -4.02
C GLY A 87 -10.72 -5.75 -4.86
N GLY A 88 -10.88 -7.08 -5.01
CA GLY A 88 -10.07 -7.89 -5.91
C GLY A 88 -8.56 -7.87 -5.58
N SER A 89 -7.73 -7.85 -6.63
CA SER A 89 -6.27 -7.91 -6.49
C SER A 89 -5.66 -6.78 -5.66
N TRP A 90 -6.34 -5.62 -5.57
CA TRP A 90 -5.91 -4.51 -4.73
C TRP A 90 -5.98 -4.86 -3.24
N ALA A 91 -7.06 -5.53 -2.81
CA ALA A 91 -7.17 -6.03 -1.43
C ALA A 91 -6.07 -7.03 -1.11
N THR A 92 -5.80 -7.96 -2.04
CA THR A 92 -4.72 -8.94 -1.89
C THR A 92 -3.35 -8.28 -1.76
N CYS A 93 -3.08 -7.19 -2.49
CA CYS A 93 -1.83 -6.45 -2.37
C CYS A 93 -1.66 -5.81 -0.98
N ILE A 94 -2.73 -5.21 -0.45
CA ILE A 94 -2.75 -4.61 0.89
C ILE A 94 -2.51 -5.69 1.96
N GLU A 95 -3.19 -6.82 1.84
CA GLU A 95 -3.04 -7.96 2.73
C GLU A 95 -1.61 -8.52 2.70
N ALA A 96 -0.99 -8.59 1.52
CA ALA A 96 0.39 -9.04 1.38
C ALA A 96 1.38 -8.10 2.11
N VAL A 97 1.20 -6.77 2.00
CA VAL A 97 2.06 -5.80 2.71
C VAL A 97 1.86 -5.88 4.23
N ASN A 98 0.61 -6.04 4.69
CA ASN A 98 0.31 -6.18 6.11
C ASN A 98 0.85 -7.50 6.69
N THR A 99 0.77 -8.59 5.92
CA THR A 99 1.36 -9.89 6.26
C THR A 99 2.88 -9.77 6.35
N LEU A 100 3.53 -9.20 5.34
CA LEU A 100 4.98 -8.96 5.36
C LEU A 100 5.41 -8.15 6.58
N THR A 101 4.67 -7.09 6.91
CA THR A 101 4.95 -6.28 8.11
C THR A 101 4.89 -7.13 9.38
N THR A 102 3.87 -7.97 9.51
CA THR A 102 3.70 -8.86 10.67
C THR A 102 4.83 -9.88 10.76
N ASP A 103 5.18 -10.49 9.63
CA ASP A 103 6.22 -11.51 9.51
C ASP A 103 7.63 -10.97 9.84
N LEU A 104 7.88 -9.67 9.62
CA LEU A 104 9.13 -9.02 10.01
C LEU A 104 9.16 -8.58 11.49
N VAL A 105 8.00 -8.16 12.02
CA VAL A 105 7.90 -7.60 13.38
C VAL A 105 7.90 -8.67 14.45
N GLN A 106 7.24 -9.80 14.20
CA GLN A 106 7.03 -10.82 15.23
C GLN A 106 8.34 -11.46 15.72
N PRO A 107 9.27 -11.93 14.86
CA PRO A 107 10.55 -12.46 15.31
C PRO A 107 11.39 -11.43 16.06
N THR A 108 11.37 -10.17 15.60
CA THR A 108 12.07 -9.06 16.24
C THR A 108 11.56 -8.81 17.66
N THR A 109 10.25 -8.93 17.87
CA THR A 109 9.60 -8.76 19.19
C THR A 109 9.99 -9.88 20.15
N GLU A 110 10.01 -11.14 19.69
CA GLU A 110 10.44 -12.27 20.52
C GLU A 110 11.91 -12.16 20.94
N VAL A 111 12.78 -11.75 20.02
CA VAL A 111 14.19 -11.48 20.33
C VAL A 111 14.33 -10.40 21.39
N ALA A 112 13.62 -9.28 21.24
CA ALA A 112 13.66 -8.20 22.22
C ALA A 112 13.15 -8.63 23.60
N ARG A 113 12.11 -9.46 23.65
CA ARG A 113 11.56 -10.02 24.89
C ARG A 113 12.60 -10.83 25.65
N VAL A 114 13.29 -11.75 24.96
CA VAL A 114 14.29 -12.63 25.57
C VAL A 114 15.53 -11.85 26.00
N ILE A 115 16.04 -10.93 25.16
CA ILE A 115 17.14 -10.04 25.55
C ILE A 115 16.78 -9.25 26.83
N GLY A 116 15.53 -8.77 26.93
CA GLY A 116 15.06 -8.10 28.13
C GLY A 116 15.03 -8.99 29.37
N ALA A 117 14.67 -10.28 29.23
CA ALA A 117 14.71 -11.26 30.32
C ALA A 117 16.15 -11.50 30.80
N VAL A 118 17.07 -11.75 29.87
CA VAL A 118 18.50 -11.92 30.13
C VAL A 118 19.09 -10.71 30.86
N ALA A 119 18.74 -9.50 30.44
CA ALA A 119 19.19 -8.26 31.09
C ALA A 119 18.72 -8.12 32.56
N ARG A 120 17.63 -8.81 32.95
CA ARG A 120 17.15 -8.89 34.32
C ARG A 120 17.69 -10.11 35.08
N GLY A 121 18.56 -10.91 34.47
CA GLY A 121 19.14 -12.12 35.03
C GLY A 121 18.26 -13.37 34.88
N ASP A 122 17.20 -13.32 34.10
CA ASP A 122 16.36 -14.48 33.81
C ASP A 122 16.86 -15.18 32.54
N LEU A 123 17.55 -16.29 32.74
CA LEU A 123 18.11 -17.16 31.68
C LEU A 123 17.20 -18.36 31.38
N SER A 124 15.95 -18.37 31.86
CA SER A 124 15.02 -19.45 31.54
C SER A 124 14.28 -19.24 30.22
N GLU A 125 14.30 -18.02 29.70
CA GLU A 125 13.56 -17.60 28.50
C GLU A 125 14.37 -17.85 27.22
N THR A 126 13.73 -18.40 26.20
CA THR A 126 14.34 -18.61 24.86
C THR A 126 13.47 -18.01 23.76
N VAL A 127 14.11 -17.67 22.64
CA VAL A 127 13.43 -17.27 21.41
C VAL A 127 12.88 -18.53 20.73
N PRO A 128 11.56 -18.59 20.44
CA PRO A 128 10.98 -19.72 19.73
C PRO A 128 11.62 -19.89 18.34
N LEU A 129 11.93 -21.13 17.96
CA LEU A 129 12.41 -21.43 16.60
C LEU A 129 11.27 -21.64 15.60
N GLU A 130 10.03 -21.54 16.07
CA GLU A 130 8.81 -21.60 15.27
C GLU A 130 7.86 -20.52 15.75
N ILE A 131 7.27 -19.78 14.82
CA ILE A 131 6.36 -18.67 15.10
C ILE A 131 5.12 -18.83 14.23
N THR A 132 3.93 -18.86 14.84
CA THR A 132 2.64 -19.02 14.13
C THR A 132 2.58 -20.25 13.21
N GLY A 133 3.13 -21.38 13.66
CA GLY A 133 3.12 -22.61 12.87
C GLY A 133 4.15 -22.66 11.73
N ARG A 134 5.05 -21.67 11.63
CA ARG A 134 6.11 -21.61 10.63
C ARG A 134 7.48 -21.65 11.30
N PRO A 135 8.38 -22.56 10.90
CA PRO A 135 9.75 -22.55 11.41
C PRO A 135 10.44 -21.25 10.99
N LEU A 136 11.26 -20.71 11.89
CA LEU A 136 12.13 -19.59 11.53
C LEU A 136 13.16 -20.07 10.51
N GLU A 137 13.44 -19.22 9.53
CA GLU A 137 14.42 -19.46 8.47
C GLU A 137 15.37 -18.27 8.31
N GLY A 138 16.46 -18.47 7.56
CA GLY A 138 17.40 -17.42 7.19
C GLY A 138 17.96 -16.64 8.39
N GLU A 139 17.96 -15.31 8.28
CA GLU A 139 18.48 -14.42 9.33
C GLU A 139 17.67 -14.50 10.63
N PHE A 140 16.34 -14.71 10.57
CA PHE A 140 15.55 -14.83 11.79
C PHE A 140 15.95 -16.05 12.62
N LEU A 141 16.15 -17.20 11.97
CA LEU A 141 16.64 -18.41 12.65
C LEU A 141 18.04 -18.20 13.22
N ARG A 142 18.92 -17.55 12.46
CA ARG A 142 20.29 -17.26 12.88
C ARG A 142 20.32 -16.38 14.13
N THR A 143 19.55 -15.28 14.14
CA THR A 143 19.45 -14.40 15.30
C THR A 143 18.87 -15.11 16.51
N ALA A 144 17.78 -15.87 16.34
CA ALA A 144 17.17 -16.65 17.43
C ALA A 144 18.17 -17.62 18.07
N LYS A 145 18.95 -18.35 17.26
CA LYS A 145 19.99 -19.26 17.76
C LYS A 145 21.07 -18.53 18.55
N ILE A 146 21.56 -17.39 18.06
CA ILE A 146 22.58 -16.60 18.74
C ILE A 146 22.07 -16.13 20.10
N VAL A 147 20.86 -15.59 20.16
CA VAL A 147 20.23 -15.15 21.43
C VAL A 147 20.08 -16.32 22.40
N ASN A 148 19.65 -17.49 21.90
CA ASN A 148 19.50 -18.69 22.74
C ASN A 148 20.83 -19.27 23.26
N THR A 149 21.99 -18.83 22.78
CA THR A 149 23.29 -19.20 23.40
C THR A 149 23.67 -18.32 24.60
N MET A 150 22.93 -17.22 24.83
CA MET A 150 23.18 -16.31 25.96
C MET A 150 22.50 -16.79 27.25
N VAL A 151 21.57 -17.74 27.14
CA VAL A 151 20.79 -18.30 28.23
C VAL A 151 21.30 -19.66 28.68
#